data_AF-A0A1Y1NAM2-F1
#
_entry.id   AF-A0A1Y1NAM2-F1
#
_cell.length_a   1.000
_cell.length_b   1.000
_cell.length_c   1.000
_cell.angle_alpha   90.00
_cell.angle_beta   90.00
_cell.angle_gamma   90.00
#
_symmetry.space_group_name_H-M   'P 1'
#
loop_
_entity.id
_entity.type
_entity.pdbx_description
1 polymer ?
#
loop_
_entity_poly.entity_id
_entity_poly.type
_entity_poly.pdbx_seq_one_letter_code
_entity_poly.pdbx_strand_id
1 'polypeptide(L)'
;MAPFARMQGVTKKKDQIRFTEQAWLLVYYSVFWAMGVYIYCKSPYYLNLREMWTDWPNREMDGLMKGYVLAQWAFWLQQIIVLNIEERRKDHWQMFSHHIITTALISSCYFYHHTRVGNVILVIMDVVDLFLPAAKCLKYAGYTTLCDIMFGVFMLSWLVA
;
A
#
# COMPACT_ATOMS: atom_id res chain seq x y z
N MET A 1 -12.93 13.44 1.21
CA MET A 1 -13.83 12.43 0.57
C MET A 1 -15.18 12.26 1.27
N ALA A 2 -15.43 12.92 2.40
CA ALA A 2 -16.74 12.94 3.06
C ALA A 2 -17.95 13.35 2.18
N PRO A 3 -17.88 14.33 1.26
CA PRO A 3 -19.01 14.64 0.37
C PRO A 3 -19.32 13.49 -0.62
N PHE A 4 -18.30 12.77 -1.11
CA PHE A 4 -18.50 11.60 -1.96
C PHE A 4 -19.17 10.45 -1.20
N ALA A 5 -18.79 10.21 0.06
CA ALA A 5 -19.46 9.23 0.93
C ALA A 5 -20.96 9.57 1.12
N ARG A 6 -21.30 10.86 1.27
CA ARG A 6 -22.69 11.32 1.40
C ARG A 6 -23.48 11.14 0.10
N MET A 7 -22.86 11.40 -1.05
CA MET A 7 -23.47 11.16 -2.36
C MET A 7 -23.75 9.68 -2.62
N GLN A 8 -22.94 8.78 -2.04
CA GLN A 8 -23.13 7.33 -2.10
C GLN A 8 -24.09 6.78 -1.01
N GLY A 9 -24.84 7.64 -0.32
CA GLY A 9 -25.86 7.22 0.65
C GLY A 9 -25.34 6.83 2.04
N VAL A 10 -24.07 7.08 2.36
CA VAL A 10 -23.52 6.81 3.71
C VAL A 10 -24.01 7.87 4.68
N THR A 11 -25.01 7.55 5.49
CA THR A 11 -25.65 8.53 6.41
C THR A 11 -24.99 8.63 7.78
N LYS A 12 -24.41 7.53 8.28
CA LYS A 12 -23.76 7.49 9.61
C LYS A 12 -22.41 8.20 9.57
N LYS A 13 -22.20 9.17 10.49
CA LYS A 13 -20.95 9.95 10.59
C LYS A 13 -19.71 9.06 10.78
N LYS A 14 -19.81 8.00 11.60
CA LYS A 14 -18.74 7.03 11.83
C LYS A 14 -18.34 6.28 10.54
N ASP A 15 -19.33 5.91 9.72
CA ASP A 15 -19.08 5.20 8.46
C ASP A 15 -18.55 6.16 7.37
N GLN A 16 -18.95 7.44 7.38
CA GLN A 16 -18.38 8.46 6.48
C GLN A 16 -16.88 8.70 6.75
N ILE A 17 -16.47 8.71 8.02
CA ILE A 17 -15.06 8.84 8.42
C ILE A 17 -14.27 7.63 7.91
N ARG A 18 -14.76 6.42 8.20
CA ARG A 18 -14.13 5.16 7.77
C ARG A 18 -14.05 5.03 6.24
N PHE A 19 -15.11 5.42 5.54
CA PHE A 19 -15.09 5.47 4.08
C PHE A 19 -14.01 6.43 3.59
N THR A 20 -13.89 7.61 4.21
CA THR A 20 -12.89 8.61 3.82
C THR A 20 -11.46 8.12 4.05
N GLU A 21 -11.20 7.43 5.17
CA GLU A 21 -9.91 6.79 5.46
C GLU A 21 -9.56 5.73 4.41
N GLN A 22 -10.49 4.82 4.10
CA GLN A 22 -10.25 3.77 3.11
C GLN A 22 -10.11 4.34 1.69
N ALA A 23 -10.88 5.38 1.34
CA ALA A 23 -10.79 6.02 0.04
C ALA A 23 -9.45 6.77 -0.14
N TRP A 24 -8.89 7.33 0.94
CA TRP A 24 -7.53 7.90 0.92
C TRP A 24 -6.47 6.86 0.61
N LEU A 25 -6.52 5.72 1.32
CA LEU A 25 -5.62 4.60 1.04
C LEU A 25 -5.76 4.12 -0.40
N LEU A 26 -6.99 3.98 -0.91
CA LEU A 26 -7.25 3.56 -2.28
C LEU A 26 -6.60 4.50 -3.31
N VAL A 27 -6.76 5.82 -3.15
CA VAL A 27 -6.15 6.81 -4.06
C VAL A 27 -4.63 6.73 -3.99
N TYR A 28 -4.07 6.64 -2.79
CA TYR A 28 -2.63 6.53 -2.60
C TYR A 28 -2.07 5.28 -3.30
N TYR A 29 -2.61 4.11 -2.99
CA TYR A 29 -2.14 2.84 -3.56
C TYR A 29 -2.36 2.78 -5.07
N SER A 30 -3.45 3.35 -5.61
CA SER A 30 -3.67 3.37 -7.06
C SER A 30 -2.55 4.09 -7.83
N VAL A 31 -2.00 5.16 -7.24
CA VAL A 31 -0.92 5.95 -7.85
C VAL A 31 0.44 5.31 -7.59
N PHE A 32 0.76 5.02 -6.34
CA PHE A 32 2.08 4.53 -5.95
C PHE A 32 2.34 3.10 -6.38
N TRP A 33 1.34 2.22 -6.34
CA TRP A 33 1.50 0.86 -6.85
C TRP A 33 1.76 0.85 -8.36
N ALA A 34 0.99 1.64 -9.13
CA ALA A 34 1.20 1.76 -10.58
C ALA A 34 2.60 2.33 -10.90
N MET A 35 3.08 3.30 -10.11
CA MET A 35 4.44 3.83 -10.23
C MET A 35 5.51 2.76 -9.91
N GLY A 36 5.33 1.98 -8.84
CA GLY A 36 6.23 0.89 -8.48
C GLY A 36 6.32 -0.18 -9.57
N VAL A 37 5.17 -0.60 -10.10
CA VAL A 37 5.09 -1.53 -11.24
C VAL A 37 5.79 -0.96 -12.47
N TYR A 38 5.60 0.33 -12.78
CA TYR A 38 6.29 0.98 -13.88
C TYR A 38 7.82 0.94 -13.71
N ILE A 39 8.34 1.29 -12.53
CA ILE A 39 9.77 1.23 -12.22
C ILE A 39 10.28 -0.21 -12.35
N TYR A 40 9.53 -1.18 -11.81
CA TYR A 40 9.89 -2.60 -11.89
C TYR A 40 9.97 -3.08 -13.35
N CYS A 41 8.94 -2.84 -14.15
CA CYS A 41 8.89 -3.26 -15.56
C CYS A 41 9.94 -2.60 -16.45
N LYS A 42 10.42 -1.40 -16.10
CA LYS A 42 11.49 -0.69 -16.83
C LYS A 42 12.89 -1.02 -16.34
N SER A 43 13.02 -1.83 -15.30
CA SER A 43 14.30 -2.15 -14.69
C SER A 43 14.93 -3.43 -15.25
N PRO A 44 16.26 -3.58 -15.18
CA PRO A 44 16.94 -4.83 -15.58
C PRO A 44 16.54 -6.06 -14.77
N TYR A 45 15.99 -5.86 -13.57
CA TYR A 45 15.57 -6.92 -12.66
C TYR A 45 14.11 -7.35 -12.85
N TYR A 46 13.42 -6.88 -13.90
CA TYR A 46 12.10 -7.37 -14.25
C TYR A 46 12.13 -8.88 -14.54
N LEU A 47 11.46 -9.67 -13.69
CA LEU A 47 11.43 -11.14 -13.75
C LEU A 47 12.81 -11.81 -13.75
N ASN A 48 13.86 -11.08 -13.36
CA ASN A 48 15.22 -11.58 -13.29
C ASN A 48 15.80 -11.35 -11.89
N LEU A 49 15.65 -12.35 -11.04
CA LEU A 49 16.10 -12.30 -9.65
C LEU A 49 17.62 -12.15 -9.51
N ARG A 50 18.42 -12.55 -10.52
CA ARG A 50 19.88 -12.39 -10.46
C ARG A 50 20.27 -10.92 -10.52
N GLU A 51 19.62 -10.16 -11.39
CA GLU A 51 19.84 -8.72 -11.55
C GLU A 51 19.39 -7.88 -10.35
N MET A 52 18.68 -8.46 -9.38
CA MET A 52 18.38 -7.77 -8.12
C MET A 52 19.64 -7.55 -7.26
N TRP A 53 20.65 -8.40 -7.44
CA TRP A 53 21.85 -8.45 -6.61
C TRP A 53 23.13 -8.08 -7.37
N THR A 54 23.04 -7.80 -8.68
CA THR A 54 24.17 -7.34 -9.49
C THR A 54 24.64 -5.95 -9.05
N ASP A 55 25.95 -5.73 -9.11
CA ASP A 55 26.62 -4.45 -8.82
C ASP A 55 26.31 -3.87 -7.42
N TRP A 56 25.97 -4.74 -6.46
CA TRP A 56 25.77 -4.32 -5.08
C TRP A 56 27.12 -3.97 -4.42
N PRO A 57 27.23 -2.84 -3.68
CA PRO A 57 26.18 -1.87 -3.39
C PRO A 57 25.99 -0.83 -4.51
N ASN A 58 24.76 -0.75 -5.05
CA ASN A 58 24.43 0.27 -6.03
C ASN A 58 24.00 1.55 -5.32
N ARG A 59 24.96 2.47 -5.18
CA ARG A 59 24.75 3.74 -4.46
C ARG A 59 24.01 4.78 -5.29
N GLU A 60 24.10 4.67 -6.61
CA GLU A 60 23.42 5.57 -7.52
C GLU A 60 21.98 5.10 -7.75
N MET A 61 21.04 6.02 -7.59
CA MET A 61 19.63 5.72 -7.74
C MET A 61 18.99 6.79 -8.60
N ASP A 62 18.25 6.33 -9.60
CA ASP A 62 17.46 7.21 -10.45
C ASP A 62 16.51 8.09 -9.61
N GLY A 63 16.27 9.32 -10.08
CA GLY A 63 15.46 10.30 -9.36
C GLY A 63 14.04 9.79 -9.09
N LEU A 64 13.43 9.08 -10.03
CA LEU A 64 12.09 8.52 -9.88
C LEU A 64 12.06 7.43 -8.80
N MET A 65 13.03 6.52 -8.83
CA MET A 65 13.17 5.46 -7.82
C MET A 65 13.39 6.05 -6.42
N LYS A 66 14.24 7.08 -6.31
CA LYS A 66 14.49 7.77 -5.04
C LYS A 66 13.23 8.42 -4.50
N GLY A 67 12.50 9.15 -5.35
CA GLY A 67 11.24 9.78 -4.99
C GLY A 67 10.19 8.76 -4.54
N TYR A 68 10.06 7.66 -5.29
CA TYR A 68 9.16 6.55 -4.97
C TYR A 68 9.46 5.94 -3.60
N VAL A 69 10.71 5.52 -3.35
CA VAL A 69 11.09 4.89 -2.07
C VAL A 69 10.91 5.83 -0.89
N LEU A 70 11.30 7.10 -1.01
CA LEU A 70 11.16 8.08 0.08
C LEU A 70 9.70 8.41 0.36
N ALA A 71 8.86 8.52 -0.68
CA ALA A 71 7.43 8.75 -0.51
C ALA A 71 6.74 7.56 0.16
N GLN A 72 7.06 6.33 -0.26
CA GLN A 72 6.56 5.11 0.38
C GLN A 72 6.98 5.04 1.84
N TRP A 73 8.24 5.35 2.14
CA TRP A 73 8.73 5.39 3.51
C TRP A 73 7.98 6.43 4.36
N ALA A 74 7.83 7.66 3.85
CA ALA A 74 7.11 8.73 4.54
C ALA A 74 5.64 8.36 4.80
N PHE A 75 4.99 7.70 3.83
CA PHE A 75 3.62 7.23 3.98
C PHE A 75 3.49 6.18 5.08
N TRP A 76 4.35 5.15 5.10
CA TRP A 76 4.31 4.13 6.14
C TRP A 76 4.62 4.67 7.54
N LEU A 77 5.52 5.66 7.66
CA LEU A 77 5.71 6.40 8.91
C LEU A 77 4.44 7.15 9.33
N GLN A 78 3.78 7.81 8.39
CA GLN A 78 2.51 8.51 8.63
C GLN A 78 1.38 7.54 9.02
N GLN A 79 1.36 6.30 8.52
CA GLN A 79 0.40 5.27 8.92
C GLN A 79 0.56 4.86 10.39
N ILE A 80 1.78 4.83 10.94
CA ILE A 80 2.01 4.58 12.37
C ILE A 80 1.29 5.64 13.21
N ILE A 81 1.39 6.91 12.83
CA ILE A 81 0.74 8.02 13.53
C ILE A 81 -0.78 7.90 13.41
N VAL A 82 -1.30 7.68 12.20
CA VAL A 82 -2.74 7.55 11.96
C VAL A 82 -3.35 6.39 12.75
N LEU A 83 -2.69 5.24 12.79
CA LEU A 83 -3.16 4.06 13.54
C LEU A 83 -3.33 4.35 15.05
N ASN A 84 -2.53 5.28 15.61
CA ASN A 84 -2.63 5.67 17.02
C ASN A 84 -3.69 6.76 17.27
N ILE A 85 -4.07 7.53 16.24
CA ILE A 85 -5.15 8.52 16.31
C ILE A 85 -6.51 7.84 16.12
N GLU A 86 -6.58 6.80 15.29
CA GLU A 86 -7.80 6.04 15.04
C GLU A 86 -8.31 5.30 16.29
N GLU A 87 -9.62 5.08 16.34
CA GLU A 87 -10.26 4.27 17.38
C GLU A 87 -9.66 2.86 17.40
N ARG A 88 -9.08 2.44 18.55
CA ARG A 88 -8.38 1.16 18.66
C ARG A 88 -9.31 0.00 18.32
N ARG A 89 -8.84 -0.82 17.38
CA ARG A 89 -9.49 -2.07 16.96
C ARG A 89 -8.84 -3.28 17.67
N LYS A 90 -9.49 -4.44 17.63
CA LYS A 90 -9.00 -5.67 18.29
C LYS A 90 -7.64 -6.14 17.76
N ASP A 91 -7.36 -5.86 16.49
CA ASP A 91 -6.15 -6.14 15.73
C ASP A 91 -5.09 -5.01 15.81
N HIS A 92 -5.30 -3.99 16.64
CA HIS A 92 -4.44 -2.79 16.69
C HIS A 92 -2.96 -3.13 16.89
N TRP A 93 -2.62 -4.03 17.81
CA TRP A 93 -1.22 -4.38 18.07
C TRP A 93 -0.59 -5.15 16.90
N GLN A 94 -1.35 -5.99 16.21
CA GLN A 94 -0.88 -6.71 15.03
C GLN A 94 -0.58 -5.73 13.89
N MET A 95 -1.50 -4.79 13.63
CA MET A 95 -1.31 -3.75 12.60
C MET A 95 -0.18 -2.78 12.96
N PHE A 96 -0.03 -2.43 14.24
CA PHE A 96 1.06 -1.57 14.71
C PHE A 96 2.41 -2.24 14.49
N SER A 97 2.56 -3.50 14.93
CA SER A 97 3.77 -4.28 14.68
C SER A 97 4.07 -4.42 13.19
N HIS A 98 3.04 -4.66 12.37
CA HIS A 98 3.18 -4.70 10.92
C HIS A 98 3.74 -3.37 10.37
N HIS A 99 3.20 -2.22 10.74
CA HIS A 99 3.71 -0.91 10.28
C HIS A 99 5.15 -0.63 10.72
N ILE A 100 5.53 -1.06 11.93
CA ILE A 100 6.91 -0.97 12.41
C ILE A 100 7.84 -1.84 11.56
N ILE A 101 7.46 -3.10 11.28
CA ILE A 101 8.26 -4.02 10.47
C ILE A 101 8.40 -3.51 9.04
N THR A 102 7.31 -3.08 8.40
CA THR A 102 7.34 -2.55 7.04
C THR A 102 8.21 -1.30 6.95
N THR A 103 8.09 -0.39 7.91
CA THR A 103 8.94 0.81 7.98
C THR A 103 10.42 0.46 8.17
N ALA A 104 10.72 -0.50 9.04
CA ALA A 104 12.09 -0.98 9.26
C ALA A 104 12.67 -1.69 8.03
N LEU A 105 11.84 -2.40 7.27
CA LEU A 105 12.26 -3.08 6.05
C LEU A 105 12.59 -2.08 4.94
N ILE A 106 11.74 -1.07 4.73
CA ILE A 106 11.98 0.00 3.74
C ILE A 106 13.23 0.79 4.12
N SER A 107 13.38 1.17 5.38
CA SER A 107 14.56 1.92 5.85
C SER A 107 15.84 1.11 5.68
N SER A 108 15.82 -0.18 6.03
CA SER A 108 16.96 -1.08 5.84
C SER A 108 17.31 -1.22 4.36
N CYS A 109 16.31 -1.41 3.49
CA CYS A 109 16.54 -1.49 2.04
C CYS A 109 17.17 -0.19 1.50
N TYR A 110 16.79 0.96 2.04
CA TYR A 110 17.37 2.25 1.65
C TYR A 110 18.82 2.42 2.16
N PHE A 111 19.07 2.15 3.44
CA PHE A 111 20.41 2.33 4.04
C PHE A 111 21.46 1.34 3.54
N TYR A 112 21.06 0.09 3.29
CA TYR A 112 21.96 -0.96 2.78
C TYR A 112 22.00 -1.03 1.24
N HIS A 113 21.42 -0.05 0.53
CA HIS A 113 21.41 0.01 -0.93
C HIS A 113 20.77 -1.22 -1.61
N HIS A 114 19.78 -1.85 -0.96
CA HIS A 114 18.95 -2.93 -1.52
C HIS A 114 17.66 -2.39 -2.13
N THR A 115 17.74 -1.24 -2.82
CA THR A 115 16.57 -0.53 -3.34
C THR A 115 15.81 -1.34 -4.41
N ARG A 116 16.51 -2.14 -5.22
CA ARG A 116 15.91 -3.09 -6.18
C ARG A 116 15.02 -4.12 -5.48
N VAL A 117 15.53 -4.71 -4.39
CA VAL A 117 14.79 -5.64 -3.53
C VAL A 117 13.60 -4.96 -2.88
N GLY A 118 13.82 -3.77 -2.32
CA GLY A 118 12.76 -2.97 -1.71
C GLY A 118 11.62 -2.64 -2.68
N ASN A 119 11.92 -2.28 -3.93
CA ASN A 119 10.89 -2.03 -4.94
C ASN A 119 10.05 -3.27 -5.24
N VAL A 120 10.69 -4.43 -5.46
CA VAL A 120 9.95 -5.68 -5.71
C VAL A 120 9.05 -6.02 -4.53
N ILE A 121 9.56 -5.91 -3.29
CA ILE A 121 8.77 -6.15 -2.07
C ILE A 121 7.56 -5.20 -2.00
N LEU A 122 7.75 -3.90 -2.28
CA LEU A 122 6.65 -2.94 -2.28
C LEU A 122 5.61 -3.26 -3.37
N VAL A 123 6.04 -3.65 -4.57
CA VAL A 123 5.12 -4.01 -5.66
C VAL A 123 4.26 -5.23 -5.33
N ILE A 124 4.84 -6.27 -4.73
CA ILE A 124 4.10 -7.48 -4.39
C ILE A 124 3.21 -7.28 -3.15
N MET A 125 3.63 -6.48 -2.17
CA MET A 125 2.84 -6.28 -0.95
C MET A 125 1.71 -5.27 -1.15
N ASP A 126 1.98 -4.14 -1.80
CA ASP A 126 1.02 -3.03 -1.91
C ASP A 126 -0.18 -3.37 -2.83
N VAL A 127 -0.07 -4.38 -3.69
CA VAL A 127 -1.19 -4.80 -4.55
C VAL A 127 -2.39 -5.29 -3.72
N VAL A 128 -2.11 -5.96 -2.60
CA VAL A 128 -3.12 -6.47 -1.67
C VAL A 128 -3.82 -5.30 -0.97
N ASP A 129 -3.05 -4.27 -0.64
CA ASP A 129 -3.52 -3.04 0.00
C ASP A 129 -4.28 -2.11 -0.97
N LEU A 130 -4.32 -2.41 -2.27
CA LEU A 130 -5.19 -1.74 -3.24
C LEU A 130 -6.63 -2.30 -3.18
N PHE A 131 -6.76 -3.62 -3.16
CA PHE A 131 -8.07 -4.29 -3.29
C PHE A 131 -8.89 -4.25 -1.99
N LEU A 132 -8.24 -4.34 -0.83
CA LEU A 132 -8.95 -4.36 0.46
C LEU A 132 -9.68 -3.04 0.78
N PRO A 133 -9.06 -1.85 0.62
CA PRO A 133 -9.78 -0.58 0.79
C PRO A 133 -10.88 -0.40 -0.24
N ALA A 134 -10.68 -0.84 -1.49
CA ALA A 134 -11.72 -0.79 -2.52
C ALA A 134 -12.96 -1.61 -2.12
N ALA A 135 -12.78 -2.85 -1.65
CA ALA A 135 -13.87 -3.68 -1.15
C ALA A 135 -14.59 -3.02 0.04
N LYS A 136 -13.85 -2.41 0.98
CA LYS A 136 -14.44 -1.70 2.12
C LYS A 136 -15.23 -0.47 1.68
N CYS A 137 -14.72 0.34 0.74
CA CYS A 137 -15.45 1.48 0.18
C CYS A 137 -16.77 1.04 -0.46
N LEU A 138 -16.77 -0.05 -1.24
CA LEU A 138 -17.99 -0.62 -1.84
C LEU A 138 -18.98 -1.11 -0.78
N LYS A 139 -18.48 -1.77 0.27
CA LYS A 139 -19.31 -2.21 1.41
C LYS A 139 -20.01 -1.05 2.09
N TYR A 140 -19.28 0.03 2.36
CA TYR A 140 -19.86 1.23 2.99
C TYR A 140 -20.87 1.92 2.07
N ALA A 141 -20.65 1.92 0.75
CA ALA A 141 -21.58 2.46 -0.23
C ALA A 141 -22.81 1.55 -0.53
N GLY A 142 -22.90 0.37 0.12
CA GLY A 142 -24.04 -0.53 -0.01
C GLY A 142 -24.00 -1.50 -1.21
N TYR A 143 -22.91 -1.53 -1.98
CA TYR A 143 -22.75 -2.44 -3.12
C TYR A 143 -22.20 -3.82 -2.69
N THR A 144 -23.06 -4.68 -2.15
CA THR A 144 -22.66 -5.97 -1.55
C THR A 144 -22.08 -6.95 -2.58
N THR A 145 -22.70 -7.12 -3.76
CA THR A 145 -22.19 -8.04 -4.80
C THR A 145 -20.80 -7.65 -5.30
N LEU A 146 -20.58 -6.34 -5.56
CA LEU A 146 -19.27 -5.83 -5.97
C LEU A 146 -18.24 -5.95 -4.84
N CYS A 147 -18.64 -5.75 -3.59
CA CYS A 147 -17.78 -5.98 -2.44
C CYS A 147 -17.30 -7.44 -2.38
N ASP A 148 -18.18 -8.41 -2.57
CA ASP A 148 -17.82 -9.84 -2.51
C ASP A 148 -16.88 -10.23 -3.64
N ILE A 149 -17.12 -9.72 -4.87
CA ILE A 149 -16.21 -9.92 -6.01
C ILE A 149 -14.83 -9.33 -5.69
N MET A 150 -14.78 -8.08 -5.21
CA MET A 150 -13.51 -7.42 -4.88
C MET A 150 -12.78 -8.10 -3.73
N PHE A 151 -13.51 -8.65 -2.76
CA PHE A 151 -12.93 -9.45 -1.70
C PHE A 151 -12.34 -10.77 -2.25
N GLY A 152 -12.99 -11.40 -3.23
CA GLY A 152 -12.44 -12.55 -3.95
C GLY A 152 -11.14 -12.21 -4.70
N VAL A 153 -11.11 -11.07 -5.40
CA VAL A 153 -9.88 -10.58 -6.07
C VAL A 153 -8.77 -10.31 -5.07
N PHE A 154 -9.09 -9.67 -3.94
CA PHE A 154 -8.16 -9.49 -2.83
C PHE A 154 -7.56 -10.82 -2.37
N MET A 155 -8.39 -11.84 -2.10
CA MET A 155 -7.92 -13.15 -1.66
C MET A 155 -6.99 -13.82 -2.69
N LEU A 156 -7.32 -13.73 -3.98
CA LEU A 156 -6.47 -14.26 -5.04
C LEU A 156 -5.13 -13.52 -5.12
N SER A 157 -5.16 -12.19 -5.06
CA SER A 157 -3.93 -11.38 -5.07
C SER A 157 -3.01 -11.72 -3.90
N TRP A 158 -3.58 -11.93 -2.71
CA TRP A 158 -2.83 -12.30 -1.51
C TRP A 158 -2.22 -13.70 -1.58
N LEU A 159 -2.85 -14.64 -2.28
CA LEU A 159 -2.30 -16.00 -2.47
C LEU A 159 -1.18 -16.06 -3.52
N VAL A 160 -1.21 -15.14 -4.50
CA VAL A 160 -0.25 -15.12 -5.61
C VAL A 160 0.98 -14.26 -5.29
N ALA A 161 0.80 -13.20 -4.50
CA ALA A 161 1.88 -12.32 -4.02
C ALA A 161 2.77 -13.04 -3.00
#